data_AF-A0A526YMK0-F1
#
_entry.id   AF-A0A526YMK0-F1
#
_cell.length_a   1.000
_cell.length_b   1.000
_cell.length_c   1.000
_cell.angle_alpha   90.00
_cell.angle_beta   90.00
_cell.angle_gamma   90.00
#
_symmetry.space_group_name_H-M   'P 1'
#
loop_
_entity.id
_entity.type
_entity.pdbx_description
1 polymer ?
#
loop_
_entity_poly.entity_id
_entity_poly.type
_entity_poly.pdbx_seq_one_letter_code
_entity_poly.pdbx_strand_id
1 'polypeptide(L)'
;MGIKIGKHVHVSWGVAIHDTNSHPMDPQKRFAQMQAIFREGHPRVDPGIRSAPITIGDDVWIGNSAMIMKGVTIGDRAIISAGSIVRSDVPADALVRPDRDLVK
;
A
#
# COMPACT_ATOMS: atom_id res chain seq x y z
N MET A 1 10.25 3.16 -9.71
CA MET A 1 8.95 2.99 -9.02
C MET A 1 9.22 3.05 -7.54
N GLY A 2 8.30 3.59 -6.75
CA GLY A 2 8.55 3.79 -5.33
C GLY A 2 7.46 4.60 -4.66
N ILE A 3 7.62 4.74 -3.36
CA ILE A 3 6.73 5.47 -2.47
C ILE A 3 7.31 6.88 -2.28
N LYS A 4 6.52 7.91 -2.63
CA LYS A 4 6.85 9.31 -2.34
C LYS A 4 6.05 9.76 -1.13
N ILE A 5 6.73 10.33 -0.15
CA ILE A 5 6.14 10.82 1.10
C ILE A 5 6.44 12.32 1.21
N GLY A 6 5.39 13.11 1.41
CA GLY A 6 5.47 14.54 1.65
C GLY A 6 6.07 14.90 3.02
N LYS A 7 5.95 16.17 3.38
CA LYS A 7 6.43 16.74 4.63
C LYS A 7 5.46 16.48 5.77
N HIS A 8 6.00 16.31 6.98
CA HIS A 8 5.25 16.16 8.23
C HIS A 8 4.19 15.04 8.24
N VAL A 9 4.36 14.02 7.40
CA VAL A 9 3.46 12.86 7.39
C VAL A 9 3.62 12.09 8.69
N HIS A 10 2.50 11.89 9.41
CA HIS A 10 2.47 11.07 10.61
C HIS A 10 2.09 9.64 10.24
N VAL A 11 3.02 8.70 10.42
CA VAL A 11 2.79 7.28 10.18
C VAL A 11 2.74 6.55 11.51
N SER A 12 1.54 6.09 11.88
CA SER A 12 1.33 5.33 13.11
C SER A 12 1.94 3.92 13.05
N TRP A 13 1.93 3.23 14.20
CA TRP A 13 2.39 1.85 14.32
C TRP A 13 1.60 0.88 13.43
N GLY A 14 2.33 -0.07 12.81
CA GLY A 14 1.75 -1.17 12.03
C GLY A 14 1.27 -0.81 10.63
N VAL A 15 1.49 0.42 10.16
CA VAL A 15 1.11 0.84 8.81
C VAL A 15 1.90 0.07 7.76
N ALA A 16 1.19 -0.41 6.73
CA ALA A 16 1.76 -1.10 5.58
C ALA A 16 1.56 -0.27 4.31
N ILE A 17 2.63 -0.05 3.54
CA ILE A 17 2.58 0.69 2.27
C ILE A 17 3.22 -0.20 1.19
N HIS A 18 2.42 -0.66 0.24
CA HIS A 18 2.84 -1.64 -0.77
C HIS A 18 2.62 -1.11 -2.19
N ASP A 19 3.67 -0.70 -2.88
CA ASP A 19 3.64 -0.25 -4.27
C ASP A 19 3.67 -1.41 -5.30
N THR A 20 3.59 -2.66 -4.83
CA THR A 20 3.71 -3.88 -5.62
C THR A 20 2.75 -4.98 -5.15
N ASN A 21 2.39 -5.90 -6.05
CA ASN A 21 1.71 -7.14 -5.70
C ASN A 21 2.64 -8.18 -5.05
N SER A 22 3.96 -8.01 -5.14
CA SER A 22 5.03 -8.95 -4.71
C SER A 22 5.05 -10.30 -5.42
N HIS A 23 3.88 -10.81 -5.85
CA HIS A 23 3.70 -12.11 -6.49
C HIS A 23 2.79 -12.01 -7.72
N PRO A 24 2.93 -12.95 -8.69
CA PRO A 24 1.99 -13.07 -9.79
C PRO A 24 0.57 -13.36 -9.28
N MET A 25 -0.44 -12.81 -9.95
CA MET A 25 -1.84 -13.15 -9.67
C MET A 25 -2.25 -14.48 -10.31
N ASP A 26 -1.52 -14.89 -11.35
CA ASP A 26 -1.68 -16.20 -11.98
C ASP A 26 -1.16 -17.31 -11.03
N PRO A 27 -1.96 -18.35 -10.72
CA PRO A 27 -1.62 -19.31 -9.69
C PRO A 27 -0.43 -20.19 -10.06
N GLN A 28 -0.28 -20.61 -11.33
CA GLN A 28 0.85 -21.43 -11.78
C GLN A 28 2.15 -20.63 -11.71
N LYS A 29 2.14 -19.38 -12.19
CA LYS A 29 3.30 -18.48 -12.10
C LYS A 29 3.68 -18.18 -10.66
N ARG A 30 2.71 -17.96 -9.77
CA ARG A 30 2.97 -17.73 -8.35
C ARG A 30 3.61 -18.94 -7.67
N PHE A 31 3.15 -20.15 -7.97
CA PHE A 31 3.77 -21.37 -7.45
C PHE A 31 5.20 -21.53 -7.95
N ALA A 32 5.44 -21.34 -9.26
CA ALA A 32 6.77 -21.39 -9.84
C ALA A 32 7.71 -20.34 -9.22
N GLN A 33 7.21 -19.12 -8.98
CA GLN A 33 7.97 -18.06 -8.31
C GLN A 33 8.33 -18.46 -6.88
N MET A 34 7.41 -19.04 -6.10
CA MET A 34 7.72 -19.53 -4.74
C MET A 34 8.82 -20.59 -4.76
N GLN A 35 8.74 -21.56 -5.67
CA GLN A 35 9.78 -22.59 -5.81
C GLN A 35 11.15 -21.98 -6.13
N ALA A 36 11.20 -20.99 -7.02
CA ALA A 36 12.44 -20.27 -7.33
C ALA A 36 12.96 -19.52 -6.09
N ILE A 37 12.11 -18.80 -5.36
CA ILE A 37 12.50 -18.04 -4.16
C ILE A 37 13.10 -18.94 -3.08
N PHE A 38 12.55 -20.13 -2.84
CA PHE A 38 13.12 -21.06 -1.85
C PHE A 38 14.49 -21.63 -2.26
N ARG A 39 14.78 -21.68 -3.56
CA ARG A 39 16.04 -22.23 -4.09
C ARG A 39 17.12 -21.17 -4.27
N GLU A 40 16.71 -19.99 -4.71
CA GLU A 40 17.59 -18.95 -5.26
C GLU A 40 17.52 -17.64 -4.46
N GLY A 41 16.55 -17.52 -3.53
CA GLY A 41 16.27 -16.30 -2.78
C GLY A 41 15.31 -15.35 -3.50
N HIS A 42 14.90 -14.29 -2.82
CA HIS A 42 13.93 -13.35 -3.37
C HIS A 42 14.56 -12.52 -4.51
N PRO A 43 13.94 -12.47 -5.72
CA PRO A 43 14.46 -11.63 -6.80
C PRO A 43 14.40 -10.16 -6.40
N ARG A 44 15.44 -9.39 -6.76
CA ARG A 44 15.46 -7.92 -6.60
C ARG A 44 14.54 -7.22 -7.59
N VAL A 45 14.40 -7.78 -8.79
CA VAL A 45 13.54 -7.27 -9.85
C VAL A 45 12.84 -8.47 -10.48
N ASP A 46 11.53 -8.42 -10.55
CA ASP A 46 10.70 -9.42 -11.24
C ASP A 46 9.77 -8.68 -12.22
N PRO A 47 10.08 -8.69 -13.54
CA PRO A 47 9.33 -7.96 -14.55
C PRO A 47 7.86 -8.37 -14.66
N GLY A 48 7.51 -9.57 -14.19
CA GLY A 48 6.14 -10.07 -14.20
C GLY A 48 5.25 -9.51 -13.08
N ILE A 49 5.84 -8.77 -12.13
CA ILE A 49 5.13 -8.29 -10.94
C ILE A 49 4.62 -6.88 -11.16
N ARG A 50 3.29 -6.77 -11.08
CA ARG A 50 2.60 -5.49 -11.16
C ARG A 50 2.97 -4.61 -9.97
N SER A 51 3.53 -3.46 -10.28
CA SER A 51 3.76 -2.35 -9.36
C SER A 51 3.08 -1.09 -9.89
N ALA A 52 2.84 -0.12 -9.02
CA ALA A 52 2.36 1.21 -9.38
C ALA A 52 2.78 2.21 -8.27
N PRO A 53 3.27 3.41 -8.63
CA PRO A 53 3.79 4.36 -7.64
C PRO A 53 2.72 4.77 -6.64
N ILE A 54 3.15 5.09 -5.42
CA ILE A 54 2.30 5.69 -4.38
C ILE A 54 2.79 7.09 -4.11
N THR A 55 1.87 8.05 -4.01
CA THR A 55 2.17 9.43 -3.61
C THR A 55 1.38 9.79 -2.37
N ILE A 56 2.06 10.26 -1.33
CA ILE A 56 1.46 10.75 -0.10
C ILE A 56 1.82 12.22 0.02
N GLY A 57 0.79 13.09 0.08
CA GLY A 57 0.92 14.54 0.21
C GLY A 57 1.48 15.00 1.54
N ASP A 58 1.53 16.32 1.72
CA ASP A 58 2.03 16.97 2.93
C ASP A 58 0.98 16.89 4.06
N ASP A 59 1.45 16.82 5.31
CA ASP A 59 0.63 16.85 6.54
C ASP A 59 -0.43 15.74 6.65
N VAL A 60 -0.24 14.61 5.96
CA VAL A 60 -1.12 13.43 6.03
C VAL A 60 -0.94 12.69 7.37
N TRP A 61 -2.04 12.23 7.97
CA TRP A 61 -2.02 11.31 9.10
C TRP A 61 -2.51 9.92 8.68
N ILE A 62 -1.67 8.90 8.88
CA ILE A 62 -1.99 7.49 8.63
C ILE A 62 -2.11 6.77 9.97
N GLY A 63 -3.34 6.41 10.35
CA GLY A 63 -3.68 5.75 11.60
C GLY A 63 -3.18 4.30 11.69
N ASN A 64 -3.17 3.76 12.91
CA ASN A 64 -2.57 2.47 13.24
C ASN A 64 -3.08 1.34 12.33
N SER A 65 -2.17 0.49 11.86
CA SER A 65 -2.47 -0.69 11.05
C SER A 65 -3.27 -0.43 9.76
N ALA A 66 -3.27 0.81 9.25
CA ALA A 66 -3.81 1.08 7.91
C ALA A 66 -2.88 0.52 6.82
N MET A 67 -3.47 0.19 5.66
CA MET A 67 -2.76 -0.32 4.49
C MET A 67 -2.99 0.58 3.28
N ILE A 68 -1.91 1.04 2.65
CA ILE A 68 -1.96 1.83 1.42
C ILE A 68 -1.52 0.96 0.24
N MET A 69 -2.40 0.78 -0.73
CA MET A 69 -2.18 -0.08 -1.89
C MET A 69 -1.51 0.66 -3.04
N LYS A 70 -0.82 -0.10 -3.89
CA LYS A 70 -0.11 0.39 -5.08
C LYS A 70 -1.00 1.27 -5.96
N GLY A 71 -0.41 2.34 -6.51
CA GLY A 71 -1.09 3.23 -7.44
C GLY A 71 -1.92 4.35 -6.80
N VAL A 72 -2.02 4.38 -5.46
CA VAL A 72 -2.81 5.39 -4.73
C VAL A 72 -2.05 6.71 -4.62
N THR A 73 -2.77 7.81 -4.84
CA THR A 73 -2.39 9.17 -4.47
C THR A 73 -3.23 9.64 -3.29
N ILE A 74 -2.59 10.04 -2.19
CA ILE A 74 -3.22 10.65 -1.02
C ILE A 74 -2.90 12.14 -1.03
N GLY A 75 -3.94 12.98 -1.12
CA GLY A 75 -3.80 14.43 -1.09
C GLY A 75 -3.42 14.98 0.28
N ASP A 76 -2.96 16.22 0.30
CA ASP A 76 -2.47 16.90 1.50
C ASP A 76 -3.52 16.94 2.62
N ARG A 77 -3.06 16.88 3.88
CA ARG A 77 -3.89 16.97 5.11
C ARG A 77 -4.96 15.88 5.24
N ALA A 78 -4.94 14.86 4.38
CA ALA A 78 -5.85 13.73 4.49
C ALA A 78 -5.58 12.91 5.76
N ILE A 79 -6.63 12.32 6.32
CA ILE A 79 -6.56 11.43 7.48
C ILE A 79 -7.03 10.05 7.06
N ILE A 80 -6.17 9.06 7.25
CA ILE A 80 -6.48 7.65 7.05
C ILE A 80 -6.74 7.04 8.43
N SER A 81 -7.99 6.63 8.69
CA SER A 81 -8.35 6.01 9.96
C SER A 81 -7.60 4.70 10.21
N ALA A 82 -7.45 4.32 11.48
CA ALA A 82 -6.86 3.05 11.86
C ALA A 82 -7.58 1.86 11.18
N GLY A 83 -6.79 0.89 10.71
CA GLY A 83 -7.29 -0.31 10.04
C GLY A 83 -7.88 -0.10 8.63
N SER A 84 -7.83 1.10 8.06
CA SER A 84 -8.32 1.34 6.70
C SER A 84 -7.44 0.66 5.65
N ILE A 85 -8.06 0.10 4.59
CA ILE A 85 -7.37 -0.39 3.39
C ILE A 85 -7.67 0.57 2.23
N VAL A 86 -6.68 1.38 1.85
CA VAL A 86 -6.81 2.43 0.84
C VAL A 86 -6.46 1.86 -0.54
N ARG A 87 -7.47 1.75 -1.42
CA ARG A 87 -7.37 1.13 -2.76
C ARG A 87 -7.58 2.09 -3.92
N SER A 88 -7.91 3.34 -3.62
CA SER A 88 -8.21 4.41 -4.58
C SER A 88 -7.65 5.72 -4.05
N ASP A 89 -7.49 6.70 -4.95
CA ASP A 89 -7.01 8.02 -4.59
C ASP A 89 -7.88 8.69 -3.52
N VAL A 90 -7.21 9.42 -2.64
CA VAL A 90 -7.81 10.14 -1.51
C VAL A 90 -7.62 11.64 -1.76
N PRO A 91 -8.71 12.43 -1.85
CA PRO A 91 -8.59 13.88 -1.98
C PRO A 91 -7.88 14.53 -0.79
N ALA A 92 -7.34 15.73 -1.00
CA ALA A 92 -6.85 16.56 0.10
C ALA A 92 -7.98 16.85 1.11
N ASP A 93 -7.62 17.05 2.38
CA ASP A 93 -8.53 17.34 3.51
C ASP A 93 -9.60 16.25 3.77
N ALA A 94 -9.51 15.10 3.12
CA ALA A 94 -10.47 14.01 3.27
C ALA A 94 -10.17 13.13 4.49
N LEU A 95 -11.23 12.58 5.09
CA LEU A 95 -11.15 11.52 6.09
C LEU A 95 -11.57 10.18 5.47
N VAL A 96 -10.63 9.24 5.36
CA VAL A 96 -10.93 7.84 5.01
C VAL A 96 -11.35 7.11 6.26
N ARG A 97 -12.51 6.45 6.20
CA ARG A 97 -13.01 5.55 7.24
C ARG A 97 -12.71 4.10 6.87
N PRO A 98 -12.56 3.18 7.83
CA PRO A 98 -12.46 1.76 7.52
C PRO A 98 -13.76 1.28 6.86
N ASP A 99 -13.64 0.27 5.99
CA ASP A 99 -14.80 -0.37 5.39
C ASP A 99 -15.73 -0.87 6.51
N ARG A 100 -17.01 -0.49 6.44
CA ARG A 100 -18.00 -0.74 7.50
C ARG A 100 -18.54 -2.17 7.42
N ASP A 101 -17.79 -3.13 7.96
CA ASP A 101 -18.32 -4.48 8.23
C ASP A 101 -18.10 -4.93 9.69
N LEU A 102 -17.58 -4.06 10.57
CA LEU A 102 -17.38 -4.39 11.98
C LEU A 102 -18.25 -3.50 12.86
N VAL A 103 -19.28 -4.16 13.41
CA VAL A 103 -20.24 -3.73 14.45
C VAL A 103 -21.50 -3.02 13.92
N LYS A 104 -22.62 -3.76 13.96
CA LYS A 104 -23.96 -3.20 14.22
C LYS A 104 -23.98 -2.63 15.63
#